data_AF-A0A067H896-F1
#
_entry.id   AF-A0A067H896-F1
#
_cell.length_a   1.000
_cell.length_b   1.000
_cell.length_c   1.000
_cell.angle_alpha   90.00
_cell.angle_beta   90.00
_cell.angle_gamma   90.00
#
_symmetry.space_group_name_H-M   'P 1'
#
loop_
_entity.id
_entity.type
_entity.pdbx_description
1 polymer ?
#
loop_
_entity_poly.entity_id
_entity_poly.type
_entity_poly.pdbx_seq_one_letter_code
_entity_poly.pdbx_strand_id
1 'polypeptide(L)'
;MASKLFFLIRAFPILLALPFFAYPSCALRNHLQVHSKNRSYCKSMLANANPTADVYTYGRFSIRKAFSQSRKFLHLIDTYLKRRSTLSTAAIRALEDCNSLTDLNVDYLSSCFQTLNTTREILPAMQADDVQTRLSAVLTNQQTCLDGLQAAANSAESIKNGVSVPLFEDTKLSSVLLALVRKGWVGRKKKVTITRHPTRTQRLFGKDRHGHLPLIMSDENRAIYESLSGRKLKSDDGGVLVTKIVTVSQDGKAKFSTINDAITAAPNNTDVTDGYFLIYIKEGVYQEYISIAKNKKILMMIGDGIGKTIITGDRNFVDGWTTFNSATF
;
A
#
# COMPACT_ATOMS: atom_id res chain seq x y z
N MET A 1 -28.23 52.13 -23.52
CA MET A 1 -29.01 51.36 -22.54
C MET A 1 -28.05 50.91 -21.46
N ALA A 2 -28.11 51.56 -20.30
CA ALA A 2 -27.18 51.37 -19.19
C ALA A 2 -27.93 50.70 -18.03
N SER A 3 -27.38 49.62 -17.46
CA SER A 3 -27.62 49.21 -16.07
C SER A 3 -26.58 48.15 -15.71
N LYS A 4 -25.50 48.55 -15.03
CA LYS A 4 -25.26 48.44 -13.58
C LYS A 4 -24.86 47.04 -13.11
N LEU A 5 -23.55 46.94 -12.94
CA LEU A 5 -22.79 46.02 -12.10
C LEU A 5 -23.25 46.15 -10.63
N PHE A 6 -23.63 45.04 -9.99
CA PHE A 6 -23.59 44.89 -8.53
C PHE A 6 -23.23 43.44 -8.17
N PHE A 7 -22.07 43.27 -7.55
CA PHE A 7 -21.61 42.04 -6.94
C PHE A 7 -22.54 41.61 -5.80
N LEU A 8 -23.06 40.38 -5.85
CA LEU A 8 -23.62 39.70 -4.70
C LEU A 8 -22.85 38.38 -4.51
N ILE A 9 -21.90 38.42 -3.58
CA ILE A 9 -21.25 37.25 -3.01
C ILE A 9 -22.32 36.48 -2.22
N ARG A 10 -22.87 35.41 -2.80
CA ARG A 10 -23.61 34.41 -2.04
C ARG A 10 -22.62 33.37 -1.52
N ALA A 11 -22.31 33.49 -0.23
CA ALA A 11 -21.68 32.42 0.54
C ALA A 11 -22.62 31.20 0.54
N PHE A 12 -22.33 30.19 -0.27
CA PHE A 12 -22.88 28.85 -0.12
C PHE A 12 -22.06 28.13 0.94
N PRO A 13 -22.66 27.62 2.04
CA PRO A 13 -21.95 26.70 2.89
C PRO A 13 -21.80 25.39 2.10
N ILE A 14 -20.59 25.11 1.65
CA ILE A 14 -20.20 23.77 1.21
C ILE A 14 -20.27 22.91 2.47
N LEU A 15 -21.42 22.26 2.66
CA LEU A 15 -21.58 21.17 3.59
C LEU A 15 -20.74 20.01 3.02
N LEU A 16 -19.44 20.03 3.32
CA LEU A 16 -18.57 18.86 3.26
C LEU A 16 -19.11 17.88 4.29
N ALA A 17 -20.17 17.16 3.91
CA ALA A 17 -20.54 15.90 4.53
C ALA A 17 -19.42 14.91 4.20
N LEU A 18 -18.30 15.01 4.92
CA LEU A 18 -17.49 13.84 5.20
C LEU A 18 -18.47 12.80 5.75
N PRO A 19 -18.61 11.61 5.14
CA PRO A 19 -19.31 10.55 5.82
C PRO A 19 -18.46 10.26 7.05
N PHE A 20 -18.88 10.79 8.20
CA PHE A 20 -18.55 10.21 9.48
C PHE A 20 -18.91 8.74 9.33
N PHE A 21 -17.89 7.90 9.17
CA PHE A 21 -18.03 6.45 9.18
C PHE A 21 -18.52 6.04 10.57
N ALA A 22 -19.82 6.17 10.81
CA ALA A 22 -20.50 5.51 11.90
C ALA A 22 -20.51 4.01 11.55
N TYR A 23 -19.41 3.32 11.86
CA TYR A 23 -19.28 1.91 11.58
C TYR A 23 -20.29 1.11 12.41
N PRO A 24 -21.22 0.37 11.80
CA PRO A 24 -22.14 -0.48 12.54
C PRO A 24 -21.38 -1.57 13.29
N SER A 25 -21.77 -1.79 14.55
CA SER A 25 -21.20 -2.82 15.41
C SER A 25 -21.79 -4.20 15.11
N CYS A 26 -20.94 -5.22 14.95
CA CYS A 26 -21.34 -6.61 15.08
C CYS A 26 -21.13 -7.06 16.54
N ALA A 27 -22.19 -7.49 17.22
CA ALA A 27 -22.06 -8.13 18.52
C ALA A 27 -21.70 -9.60 18.32
N LEU A 28 -20.53 -10.03 18.81
CA LEU A 28 -20.24 -11.43 19.12
C LEU A 28 -21.21 -11.87 20.24
N ARG A 29 -21.67 -13.13 20.22
CA ARG A 29 -22.27 -13.71 21.43
C ARG A 29 -21.20 -13.66 22.54
N ASN A 30 -21.55 -13.14 23.71
CA ASN A 30 -20.67 -12.82 24.85
C ASN A 30 -19.93 -11.46 24.80
N HIS A 31 -20.67 -10.35 24.59
CA HIS A 31 -20.20 -8.97 24.79
C HIS A 31 -19.08 -8.43 23.86
N LEU A 32 -18.60 -9.20 22.87
CA LEU A 32 -17.57 -8.70 21.96
C LEU A 32 -18.18 -7.84 20.82
N GLN A 33 -18.25 -6.52 20.97
CA GLN A 33 -18.59 -5.61 19.87
C GLN A 33 -17.43 -5.44 18.87
N VAL A 34 -17.59 -5.84 17.61
CA VAL A 34 -16.62 -5.76 16.50
C VAL A 34 -17.23 -4.91 15.38
N HIS A 35 -16.67 -3.73 15.10
CA HIS A 35 -17.18 -2.84 14.06
C HIS A 35 -16.72 -3.33 12.67
N SER A 36 -17.66 -3.80 11.85
CA SER A 36 -17.40 -4.23 10.48
C SER A 36 -18.58 -3.82 9.59
N LYS A 37 -18.30 -3.42 8.35
CA LYS A 37 -19.31 -3.08 7.35
C LYS A 37 -20.25 -4.26 7.04
N ASN A 38 -19.82 -5.50 7.33
CA ASN A 38 -20.53 -6.74 6.96
C ASN A 38 -21.03 -7.53 8.17
N ARG A 39 -22.05 -7.01 8.87
CA ARG A 39 -22.62 -7.60 10.10
C ARG A 39 -23.19 -9.01 9.91
N SER A 40 -23.95 -9.24 8.84
CA SER A 40 -24.57 -10.56 8.56
C SER A 40 -23.52 -11.62 8.28
N TYR A 41 -22.50 -11.28 7.49
CA TYR A 41 -21.39 -12.16 7.17
C TYR A 41 -20.53 -12.49 8.39
N CYS A 42 -20.23 -11.50 9.23
CA CYS A 42 -19.52 -11.74 10.48
C CYS A 42 -20.26 -12.77 11.35
N LYS A 43 -21.58 -12.63 11.50
CA LYS A 43 -22.39 -13.61 12.24
C LYS A 43 -22.35 -15.01 11.63
N SER A 44 -22.53 -15.14 10.31
CA SER A 44 -22.54 -16.46 9.65
C SER A 44 -21.18 -17.15 9.68
N MET A 45 -20.09 -16.38 9.48
CA MET A 45 -18.72 -16.89 9.51
C MET A 45 -18.34 -17.42 10.91
N LEU A 46 -18.86 -16.79 11.97
CA LEU A 46 -18.59 -17.15 13.35
C LEU A 46 -19.56 -18.18 13.93
N ALA A 47 -20.75 -18.33 13.36
CA ALA A 47 -21.75 -19.32 13.78
C ALA A 47 -21.25 -20.77 13.63
N ASN A 48 -20.36 -21.02 12.67
CA ASN A 48 -19.75 -22.33 12.43
C ASN A 48 -18.51 -22.60 13.29
N ALA A 49 -18.12 -21.65 14.15
CA ALA A 49 -16.94 -21.75 15.00
C ALA A 49 -17.35 -21.88 16.47
N ASN A 50 -16.45 -22.48 17.27
CA ASN A 50 -16.73 -22.85 18.66
C ASN A 50 -17.31 -21.65 19.46
N PRO A 51 -18.52 -21.76 20.05
CA PRO A 51 -19.20 -20.65 20.71
C PRO A 51 -18.48 -20.11 21.96
N THR A 52 -17.45 -20.79 22.46
CA THR A 52 -16.61 -20.34 23.58
C THR A 52 -15.28 -19.70 23.15
N ALA A 53 -15.04 -19.54 21.84
CA ALA A 53 -13.78 -19.01 21.33
C ALA A 53 -13.59 -17.52 21.65
N ASP A 54 -12.37 -17.15 22.03
CA ASP A 54 -11.98 -15.77 22.28
C ASP A 54 -11.64 -15.01 20.97
N VAL A 55 -11.43 -13.68 21.08
CA VAL A 55 -11.08 -12.82 19.93
C VAL A 55 -9.81 -13.30 19.21
N TYR A 56 -8.87 -13.89 19.94
CA TYR A 56 -7.61 -14.39 19.40
C TYR A 56 -7.82 -15.64 18.56
N THR A 57 -8.66 -16.56 19.04
CA THR A 57 -9.05 -17.77 18.33
C THR A 57 -9.80 -17.42 17.04
N TYR A 58 -10.77 -16.51 17.11
CA TYR A 58 -11.46 -16.04 15.91
C TYR A 58 -10.54 -15.29 14.95
N GLY A 59 -9.64 -14.44 15.45
CA GLY A 59 -8.67 -13.73 14.61
C GLY A 59 -7.73 -14.68 13.87
N ARG A 60 -7.18 -15.68 14.56
CA ARG A 60 -6.31 -16.71 13.96
C ARG A 60 -7.05 -17.60 12.97
N PHE A 61 -8.30 -17.96 13.25
CA PHE A 61 -9.14 -18.66 12.28
C PHE A 61 -9.37 -17.80 11.02
N SER A 62 -9.72 -16.52 11.22
CA SER A 62 -10.04 -15.58 10.14
C SER A 62 -8.84 -15.34 9.23
N ILE A 63 -7.64 -15.16 9.79
CA ILE A 63 -6.43 -14.93 9.00
C ILE A 63 -5.99 -16.17 8.23
N ARG A 64 -6.09 -17.38 8.83
CA ARG A 64 -5.81 -18.63 8.11
C ARG A 64 -6.79 -18.83 6.96
N LYS A 65 -8.07 -18.55 7.20
CA LYS A 65 -9.10 -18.61 6.15
C LYS A 65 -8.85 -17.59 5.06
N ALA A 66 -8.52 -16.34 5.41
CA ALA A 66 -8.21 -15.29 4.45
C ALA A 66 -7.00 -15.66 3.59
N PHE A 67 -5.91 -16.13 4.22
CA PHE A 67 -4.72 -16.61 3.52
C PHE A 67 -5.04 -17.76 2.55
N SER A 68 -5.79 -18.76 3.01
CA SER A 68 -6.19 -19.89 2.16
C SER A 68 -7.07 -19.45 0.99
N GLN A 69 -8.02 -18.54 1.21
CA GLN A 69 -8.91 -18.04 0.18
C GLN A 69 -8.17 -17.18 -0.86
N SER A 70 -7.28 -16.29 -0.42
CA SER A 70 -6.46 -15.49 -1.35
C SER A 70 -5.55 -16.36 -2.21
N ARG A 71 -5.00 -17.48 -1.70
CA ARG A 71 -4.26 -18.44 -2.54
C ARG A 71 -5.16 -19.15 -3.57
N LYS A 72 -6.38 -19.52 -3.19
CA LYS A 72 -7.37 -20.10 -4.13
C LYS A 72 -7.78 -19.09 -5.19
N PHE A 73 -7.97 -17.83 -4.79
CA PHE A 73 -8.29 -16.75 -5.70
C PHE A 73 -7.14 -16.48 -6.68
N LEU A 74 -5.89 -16.45 -6.21
CA LEU A 74 -4.72 -16.33 -7.07
C LEU A 74 -4.68 -17.43 -8.13
N HIS A 75 -4.89 -18.69 -7.72
CA HIS A 75 -4.95 -19.83 -8.63
C HIS A 75 -6.11 -19.75 -9.63
N LEU A 76 -7.26 -19.22 -9.20
CA LEU A 76 -8.39 -18.97 -10.09
C LEU A 76 -8.02 -17.94 -11.16
N ILE A 77 -7.38 -16.84 -10.78
CA ILE A 77 -6.89 -15.81 -11.72
C ILE A 77 -5.88 -16.41 -12.70
N ASP A 78 -4.91 -17.22 -12.22
CA ASP A 78 -3.97 -17.92 -13.09
C ASP A 78 -4.68 -18.82 -14.11
N THR A 79 -5.77 -19.48 -13.70
CA THR A 79 -6.56 -20.34 -14.59
C THR A 79 -7.22 -19.54 -15.72
N TYR A 80 -7.75 -18.34 -15.42
CA TYR A 80 -8.26 -17.44 -16.45
C TYR A 80 -7.13 -16.92 -17.35
N LEU A 81 -5.99 -16.53 -16.78
CA LEU A 81 -4.82 -16.07 -17.53
C LEU A 81 -4.18 -17.15 -18.40
N LYS A 82 -4.40 -18.44 -18.14
CA LYS A 82 -3.99 -19.53 -19.07
C LYS A 82 -4.85 -19.55 -20.34
N ARG A 83 -6.07 -18.99 -20.30
CA ARG A 83 -7.00 -18.88 -21.44
C ARG A 83 -6.96 -17.49 -22.08
N ARG A 84 -5.81 -16.79 -22.03
CA ARG A 84 -5.59 -15.44 -22.58
C ARG A 84 -6.17 -15.26 -23.98
N SER A 85 -6.06 -16.24 -24.87
CA SER A 85 -6.54 -16.15 -26.26
C SER A 85 -8.05 -15.96 -26.39
N THR A 86 -8.84 -16.32 -25.37
CA THR A 86 -10.31 -16.14 -25.37
C THR A 86 -10.75 -14.84 -24.70
N LEU A 87 -9.80 -14.01 -24.25
CA LEU A 87 -10.06 -12.83 -23.44
C LEU A 87 -9.72 -11.55 -24.22
N SER A 88 -10.47 -10.48 -23.95
CA SER A 88 -10.10 -9.15 -24.45
C SER A 88 -8.81 -8.67 -23.78
N THR A 89 -8.09 -7.76 -24.45
CA THR A 89 -6.89 -7.13 -23.88
C THR A 89 -7.20 -6.44 -22.55
N ALA A 90 -8.36 -5.79 -22.42
CA ALA A 90 -8.80 -5.15 -21.18
C ALA A 90 -9.01 -6.17 -20.05
N ALA A 91 -9.61 -7.32 -20.36
CA ALA A 91 -9.80 -8.40 -19.40
C ALA A 91 -8.47 -9.03 -18.96
N ILE A 92 -7.53 -9.23 -19.90
CA ILE A 92 -6.19 -9.74 -19.58
C ILE A 92 -5.48 -8.79 -18.62
N ARG A 93 -5.45 -7.49 -18.92
CA ARG A 93 -4.79 -6.50 -18.05
C ARG A 93 -5.43 -6.43 -16.66
N ALA A 94 -6.76 -6.42 -16.57
CA ALA A 94 -7.45 -6.45 -15.28
C ALA A 94 -7.14 -7.72 -14.47
N LEU A 95 -7.02 -8.88 -15.14
CA LEU A 95 -6.62 -10.13 -14.49
C LEU A 95 -5.16 -10.12 -14.05
N GLU A 96 -4.24 -9.53 -14.82
CA GLU A 96 -2.83 -9.36 -14.44
C GLU A 96 -2.67 -8.44 -13.22
N ASP A 97 -3.49 -7.38 -13.13
CA ASP A 97 -3.56 -6.52 -11.95
C ASP A 97 -4.06 -7.29 -10.73
N CYS A 98 -5.17 -8.01 -10.90
CA CYS A 98 -5.71 -8.87 -9.84
C CYS A 98 -4.71 -9.93 -9.39
N ASN A 99 -3.93 -10.51 -10.30
CA ASN A 99 -2.89 -11.48 -9.98
C ASN A 99 -1.82 -10.84 -9.09
N SER A 100 -1.29 -9.70 -9.51
CA SER A 100 -0.25 -8.96 -8.79
C SER A 100 -0.73 -8.50 -7.39
N LEU A 101 -1.94 -7.95 -7.32
CA LEU A 101 -2.55 -7.49 -6.07
C LEU A 101 -2.87 -8.65 -5.11
N THR A 102 -3.29 -9.79 -5.63
CA THR A 102 -3.58 -10.98 -4.81
C THR A 102 -2.30 -11.64 -4.32
N ASP A 103 -1.26 -11.70 -5.13
CA ASP A 103 0.05 -12.20 -4.73
C ASP A 103 0.63 -11.37 -3.57
N LEU A 104 0.51 -10.04 -3.63
CA LEU A 104 0.84 -9.16 -2.49
C LEU A 104 0.00 -9.47 -1.24
N ASN A 105 -1.30 -9.75 -1.42
CA ASN A 105 -2.19 -10.09 -0.31
C ASN A 105 -1.78 -11.39 0.37
N VAL A 106 -1.34 -12.39 -0.39
CA VAL A 106 -0.85 -13.67 0.14
C VAL A 106 0.36 -13.42 1.05
N ASP A 107 1.30 -12.58 0.63
CA ASP A 107 2.47 -12.21 1.44
C ASP A 107 2.08 -11.42 2.70
N TYR A 108 1.18 -10.44 2.57
CA TYR A 108 0.69 -9.65 3.70
C TYR A 108 -0.02 -10.50 4.75
N LEU A 109 -0.90 -11.39 4.30
CA LEU A 109 -1.64 -12.31 5.19
C LEU A 109 -0.70 -13.33 5.84
N SER A 110 0.30 -13.82 5.11
CA SER A 110 1.33 -14.72 5.66
C SER A 110 2.12 -14.05 6.78
N SER A 111 2.64 -12.84 6.54
CA SER A 111 3.39 -12.05 7.51
C SER A 111 2.55 -11.70 8.75
N CYS A 112 1.30 -11.28 8.55
CA CYS A 112 0.38 -11.02 9.65
C CYS A 112 0.09 -12.31 10.43
N PHE A 113 -0.08 -13.45 9.76
CA PHE A 113 -0.32 -14.73 10.42
C PHE A 113 0.87 -15.11 11.32
N GLN A 114 2.10 -15.01 10.81
CA GLN A 114 3.32 -15.28 11.60
C GLN A 114 3.37 -14.44 12.88
N THR A 115 3.02 -13.15 12.77
CA THR A 115 3.00 -12.22 13.92
C THR A 115 1.93 -12.59 14.96
N LEU A 116 0.74 -13.00 14.51
CA LEU A 116 -0.43 -13.20 15.38
C LEU A 116 -0.59 -14.64 15.92
N ASN A 117 0.12 -15.62 15.35
CA ASN A 117 -0.11 -17.03 15.61
C ASN A 117 0.16 -17.43 17.07
N THR A 118 1.16 -16.82 17.70
CA THR A 118 1.64 -17.22 19.04
C THR A 118 1.12 -16.30 20.14
N THR A 119 0.95 -15.01 19.88
CA THR A 119 0.63 -14.02 20.92
C THR A 119 -0.86 -13.85 21.17
N ARG A 120 -1.24 -13.76 22.46
CA ARG A 120 -2.57 -13.35 22.96
C ARG A 120 -2.50 -11.98 23.66
N GLU A 121 -1.42 -11.25 23.45
CA GLU A 121 -1.19 -9.95 24.04
C GLU A 121 -1.35 -8.84 22.99
N ILE A 122 -1.51 -7.61 23.48
CA ILE A 122 -1.45 -6.43 22.63
C ILE A 122 -0.04 -6.36 22.04
N LEU A 123 0.04 -6.17 20.73
CA LEU A 123 1.30 -6.08 20.01
C LEU A 123 2.06 -4.80 20.39
N PRO A 124 3.40 -4.82 20.33
CA PRO A 124 4.19 -3.59 20.32
C PRO A 124 3.68 -2.64 19.25
N ALA A 125 3.70 -1.32 19.52
CA ALA A 125 3.07 -0.32 18.66
C ALA A 125 3.46 -0.42 17.18
N MET A 126 4.74 -0.66 16.88
CA MET A 126 5.23 -0.83 15.51
C MET A 126 4.65 -2.07 14.82
N GLN A 127 4.60 -3.22 15.52
CA GLN A 127 4.01 -4.44 14.97
C GLN A 127 2.49 -4.30 14.81
N ALA A 128 1.82 -3.62 15.75
CA ALA A 128 0.41 -3.31 15.65
C ALA A 128 0.09 -2.45 14.42
N ASP A 129 0.90 -1.41 14.20
CA ASP A 129 0.78 -0.51 13.05
C ASP A 129 1.08 -1.26 11.73
N ASP A 130 2.11 -2.11 11.69
CA ASP A 130 2.45 -2.93 10.51
C ASP A 130 1.33 -3.91 10.14
N VAL A 131 0.84 -4.68 11.12
CA VAL A 131 -0.25 -5.64 10.89
C VAL A 131 -1.52 -4.91 10.45
N GLN A 132 -1.86 -3.78 11.09
CA GLN A 132 -3.02 -3.00 10.69
C GLN A 132 -2.86 -2.46 9.26
N THR A 133 -1.68 -1.96 8.91
CA THR A 133 -1.37 -1.39 7.60
C THR A 133 -1.47 -2.45 6.52
N ARG A 134 -0.88 -3.62 6.73
CA ARG A 134 -0.95 -4.76 5.79
C ARG A 134 -2.38 -5.24 5.58
N LEU A 135 -3.18 -5.39 6.64
CA LEU A 135 -4.58 -5.81 6.51
C LEU A 135 -5.46 -4.73 5.84
N SER A 136 -5.17 -3.45 6.05
CA SER A 136 -5.79 -2.37 5.30
C SER A 136 -5.39 -2.42 3.81
N ALA A 137 -4.12 -2.69 3.51
CA ALA A 137 -3.65 -2.86 2.13
C ALA A 137 -4.33 -4.06 1.45
N VAL A 138 -4.55 -5.18 2.16
CA VAL A 138 -5.30 -6.32 1.62
C VAL A 138 -6.69 -5.92 1.12
N LEU A 139 -7.42 -5.14 1.92
CA LEU A 139 -8.74 -4.63 1.54
C LEU A 139 -8.67 -3.68 0.33
N THR A 140 -7.69 -2.78 0.31
CA THR A 140 -7.47 -1.88 -0.83
C THR A 140 -7.18 -2.66 -2.10
N ASN A 141 -6.26 -3.62 -2.05
CA ASN A 141 -5.89 -4.47 -3.17
C ASN A 141 -7.08 -5.27 -3.72
N GLN A 142 -7.92 -5.82 -2.83
CA GLN A 142 -9.15 -6.52 -3.23
C GLN A 142 -10.14 -5.58 -3.94
N GLN A 143 -10.31 -4.36 -3.42
CA GLN A 143 -11.18 -3.37 -4.05
C GLN A 143 -10.63 -2.90 -5.41
N THR A 144 -9.33 -2.61 -5.51
CA THR A 144 -8.68 -2.22 -6.77
C THR A 144 -8.83 -3.30 -7.84
N CYS A 145 -8.66 -4.58 -7.47
CA CYS A 145 -8.91 -5.70 -8.38
C CYS A 145 -10.38 -5.75 -8.82
N LEU A 146 -11.33 -5.57 -7.90
CA LEU A 146 -12.76 -5.56 -8.22
C LEU A 146 -13.11 -4.42 -9.18
N ASP A 147 -12.60 -3.21 -8.92
CA ASP A 147 -12.84 -2.03 -9.74
C ASP A 147 -12.27 -2.22 -11.16
N GLY A 148 -11.06 -2.80 -11.28
CA GLY A 148 -10.44 -3.13 -12.57
C GLY A 148 -11.25 -4.16 -13.37
N LEU A 149 -11.74 -5.20 -12.71
CA LEU A 149 -12.61 -6.21 -13.35
C LEU A 149 -13.96 -5.63 -13.77
N GLN A 150 -14.55 -4.75 -12.96
CA GLN A 150 -15.81 -4.08 -13.28
C GLN A 150 -15.66 -3.12 -14.47
N ALA A 151 -14.55 -2.37 -14.53
CA ALA A 151 -14.22 -1.53 -15.67
C ALA A 151 -14.00 -2.35 -16.95
N ALA A 152 -13.44 -3.56 -16.85
CA ALA A 152 -13.28 -4.48 -17.96
C ALA A 152 -14.56 -5.28 -18.32
N ALA A 153 -15.63 -5.19 -17.51
CA ALA A 153 -16.78 -6.11 -17.53
C ALA A 153 -17.57 -6.11 -18.84
N ASN A 154 -17.58 -4.99 -19.59
CA ASN A 154 -18.21 -4.93 -20.93
C ASN A 154 -17.55 -5.89 -21.94
N SER A 155 -16.35 -6.40 -21.62
CA SER A 155 -15.59 -7.36 -22.43
C SER A 155 -15.29 -8.68 -21.70
N ALA A 156 -15.85 -8.87 -20.50
CA ALA A 156 -15.49 -9.93 -19.56
C ALA A 156 -16.70 -10.56 -18.84
N GLU A 157 -17.87 -10.60 -19.49
CA GLU A 157 -19.10 -11.15 -18.91
C GLU A 157 -18.94 -12.62 -18.43
N SER A 158 -18.13 -13.40 -19.13
CA SER A 158 -17.76 -14.78 -18.77
C SER A 158 -16.90 -14.90 -17.50
N ILE A 159 -16.20 -13.83 -17.11
CA ILE A 159 -15.29 -13.78 -15.95
C ILE A 159 -15.99 -13.14 -14.74
N LYS A 160 -16.91 -12.21 -15.01
CA LYS A 160 -17.53 -11.33 -14.01
C LYS A 160 -18.05 -12.10 -12.80
N ASN A 161 -18.89 -13.11 -13.00
CA ASN A 161 -19.46 -13.86 -11.88
C ASN A 161 -18.47 -14.84 -11.25
N GLY A 162 -17.61 -15.46 -12.06
CA GLY A 162 -16.62 -16.43 -11.60
C GLY A 162 -15.55 -15.82 -10.68
N VAL A 163 -15.21 -14.55 -10.88
CA VAL A 163 -14.14 -13.86 -10.14
C VAL A 163 -14.67 -12.86 -9.12
N SER A 164 -15.72 -12.08 -9.45
CA SER A 164 -16.22 -11.03 -8.55
C SER A 164 -16.85 -11.59 -7.28
N VAL A 165 -17.51 -12.75 -7.35
CA VAL A 165 -18.15 -13.37 -6.18
C VAL A 165 -17.11 -13.84 -5.16
N PRO A 166 -16.10 -14.66 -5.52
CA PRO A 166 -15.00 -14.99 -4.60
C PRO A 166 -14.32 -13.75 -4.01
N LEU A 167 -14.05 -12.72 -4.83
CA LEU A 167 -13.39 -11.50 -4.39
C LEU A 167 -14.22 -10.70 -3.38
N PHE A 168 -15.54 -10.65 -3.57
CA PHE A 168 -16.46 -10.01 -2.63
C PHE A 168 -16.49 -10.73 -1.28
N GLU A 169 -16.51 -12.07 -1.29
CA GLU A 169 -16.41 -12.88 -0.08
C GLU A 169 -15.08 -12.68 0.65
N ASP A 170 -13.97 -12.60 -0.09
CA ASP A 170 -12.65 -12.32 0.46
C ASP A 170 -12.55 -10.92 1.09
N THR A 171 -13.21 -9.93 0.49
CA THR A 171 -13.32 -8.57 1.04
C THR A 171 -14.09 -8.55 2.36
N LYS A 172 -15.20 -9.29 2.44
CA LYS A 172 -15.97 -9.41 3.69
C LYS A 172 -15.14 -10.06 4.79
N LEU A 173 -14.44 -11.14 4.47
CA LEU A 173 -13.57 -11.86 5.41
C LEU A 173 -12.41 -10.99 5.90
N SER A 174 -11.76 -10.27 5.00
CA SER A 174 -10.65 -9.36 5.33
C SER A 174 -11.12 -8.19 6.21
N SER A 175 -12.35 -7.71 6.00
CA SER A 175 -12.97 -6.69 6.85
C SER A 175 -13.23 -7.19 8.28
N VAL A 176 -13.75 -8.41 8.42
CA VAL A 176 -13.95 -9.05 9.73
C VAL A 176 -12.61 -9.29 10.41
N LEU A 177 -11.61 -9.80 9.68
CA LEU A 177 -10.26 -10.01 10.17
C LEU A 177 -9.63 -8.72 10.72
N LEU A 178 -9.65 -7.63 9.95
CA LEU A 178 -9.12 -6.33 10.40
C LEU A 178 -9.78 -5.86 11.70
N ALA A 179 -11.10 -6.04 11.82
CA ALA A 179 -11.84 -5.64 12.99
C ALA A 179 -11.51 -6.50 14.23
N LEU A 180 -11.31 -7.82 14.06
CA LEU A 180 -10.84 -8.72 15.12
C LEU A 180 -9.42 -8.38 15.55
N VAL A 181 -8.53 -8.10 14.60
CA VAL A 181 -7.13 -7.77 14.88
C VAL A 181 -7.00 -6.45 15.63
N ARG A 182 -7.74 -5.41 15.20
CA ARG A 182 -7.80 -4.13 15.92
C ARG A 182 -8.25 -4.31 17.37
N LYS A 183 -9.19 -5.22 17.60
CA LYS A 183 -9.73 -5.46 18.94
C LYS A 183 -8.81 -6.31 19.82
N GLY A 184 -8.25 -7.39 19.28
CA GLY A 184 -7.43 -8.33 20.03
C GLY A 184 -5.98 -7.86 20.22
N TRP A 185 -5.36 -7.31 19.18
CA TRP A 185 -3.91 -7.11 19.14
C TRP A 185 -3.46 -5.66 19.06
N VAL A 186 -4.30 -4.73 18.60
CA VAL A 186 -3.95 -3.28 18.56
C VAL A 186 -4.43 -2.56 19.83
N GLY A 187 -5.47 -3.07 20.48
CA GLY A 187 -6.09 -2.46 21.66
C GLY A 187 -6.90 -1.19 21.33
N ARG A 188 -7.69 -0.72 22.30
CA ARG A 188 -8.30 0.61 22.20
C ARG A 188 -7.19 1.63 22.38
N LYS A 189 -6.94 2.49 21.38
CA LYS A 189 -6.11 3.68 21.58
C LYS A 189 -6.72 4.46 22.74
N LYS A 190 -6.13 4.38 23.95
CA LYS A 190 -6.45 5.36 25.00
C LYS A 190 -6.24 6.73 24.35
N LYS A 191 -7.10 7.72 24.64
CA LYS A 191 -6.78 9.12 24.37
C LYS A 191 -5.54 9.44 25.20
N VAL A 192 -4.37 9.10 24.68
CA VAL A 192 -3.10 9.55 25.20
C VAL A 192 -3.06 11.01 24.77
N THR A 193 -3.18 11.92 25.74
CA THR A 193 -2.70 13.28 25.57
C THR A 193 -1.26 13.15 25.09
N ILE A 194 -1.05 13.45 23.82
CA ILE A 194 0.23 13.20 23.16
C ILE A 194 1.25 14.19 23.72
N THR A 195 1.94 13.84 24.81
CA THR A 195 3.35 14.23 24.95
C THR A 195 4.14 13.32 24.03
N ARG A 196 4.17 13.70 22.74
CA ARG A 196 4.91 12.98 21.70
C ARG A 196 6.39 13.03 22.07
N HIS A 197 6.91 12.00 22.71
CA HIS A 197 8.31 11.65 22.57
C HIS A 197 8.40 10.61 21.46
N PRO A 198 8.62 11.03 20.19
CA PRO A 198 8.80 10.09 19.10
C PRO A 198 10.02 9.22 19.39
N THR A 199 9.82 7.91 19.31
CA THR A 199 10.89 6.92 19.24
C THR A 199 11.76 7.17 18.00
N ARG A 200 12.99 6.68 18.04
CA ARG A 200 14.10 6.99 17.12
C ARG A 200 13.72 6.99 15.62
N THR A 201 12.86 6.08 15.18
CA THR A 201 12.39 5.96 13.79
C THR A 201 11.35 7.00 13.35
N GLN A 202 10.57 7.59 14.27
CA GLN A 202 9.62 8.68 13.95
C GLN A 202 10.27 10.07 13.91
N ARG A 203 11.55 10.20 14.29
CA ARG A 203 12.29 11.47 14.23
C ARG A 203 12.74 11.84 12.81
N LEU A 204 12.61 10.91 11.87
CA LEU A 204 13.26 10.97 10.56
C LEU A 204 12.67 12.00 9.58
N PHE A 205 11.41 12.43 9.79
CA PHE A 205 10.69 13.31 8.84
C PHE A 205 9.95 14.50 9.48
N GLY A 206 10.25 14.87 10.74
CA GLY A 206 9.29 15.72 11.48
C GLY A 206 9.81 16.70 12.53
N LYS A 207 11.11 16.95 12.66
CA LYS A 207 11.59 17.95 13.64
C LYS A 207 12.41 19.10 13.09
N ASP A 208 13.08 18.91 11.96
CA ASP A 208 13.80 20.02 11.34
C ASP A 208 12.84 20.83 10.48
N ARG A 209 12.56 22.06 10.91
CA ARG A 209 11.85 23.09 10.13
C ARG A 209 12.53 23.41 8.78
N HIS A 210 13.68 22.79 8.51
CA HIS A 210 14.50 22.93 7.31
C HIS A 210 14.42 21.73 6.36
N GLY A 211 13.65 20.68 6.67
CA GLY A 211 13.43 19.56 5.74
C GLY A 211 14.69 18.73 5.41
N HIS A 212 15.64 18.67 6.34
CA HIS A 212 16.86 17.89 6.17
C HIS A 212 16.58 16.40 6.45
N LEU A 213 16.94 15.53 5.50
CA LEU A 213 16.90 14.07 5.69
C LEU A 213 18.25 13.65 6.28
N PRO A 214 18.32 13.19 7.55
CA PRO A 214 19.57 12.78 8.14
C PRO A 214 20.02 11.47 7.48
N LEU A 215 21.07 11.51 6.67
CA LEU A 215 21.64 10.34 5.99
C LEU A 215 23.03 10.02 6.56
N ILE A 216 23.26 8.74 6.84
CA ILE A 216 24.55 8.20 7.27
C ILE A 216 25.11 7.40 6.09
N MET A 217 26.32 7.69 5.66
CA MET A 217 26.98 7.01 4.54
C MET A 217 28.50 7.10 4.68
N SER A 218 29.23 6.29 3.90
CA SER A 218 30.69 6.38 3.80
C SER A 218 31.13 7.73 3.23
N ASP A 219 32.38 8.12 3.45
CA ASP A 219 32.91 9.39 2.93
C ASP A 219 32.87 9.44 1.39
N GLU A 220 33.05 8.30 0.72
CA GLU A 220 32.89 8.18 -0.74
C GLU A 220 31.46 8.49 -1.19
N ASN A 221 30.47 7.82 -0.58
CA ASN A 221 29.06 8.07 -0.89
C ASN A 221 28.65 9.50 -0.53
N ARG A 222 29.20 10.06 0.56
CA ARG A 222 28.97 11.44 0.97
C ARG A 222 29.47 12.41 -0.10
N ALA A 223 30.70 12.24 -0.59
CA ALA A 223 31.23 13.08 -1.66
C ALA A 223 30.37 13.02 -2.92
N ILE A 224 29.90 11.83 -3.31
CA ILE A 224 28.98 11.65 -4.45
C ILE A 224 27.68 12.44 -4.20
N TYR A 225 27.01 12.20 -3.06
CA TYR A 225 25.74 12.84 -2.74
C TYR A 225 25.83 14.36 -2.67
N GLU A 226 26.86 14.90 -2.01
CA GLU A 226 27.06 16.35 -1.87
C GLU A 226 27.37 17.01 -3.22
N SER A 227 28.12 16.32 -4.10
CA SER A 227 28.40 16.81 -5.46
C SER A 227 27.13 16.91 -6.31
N LEU A 228 26.18 16.00 -6.13
CA LEU A 228 24.94 15.93 -6.90
C LEU A 228 23.88 16.88 -6.34
N SER A 229 23.66 16.83 -5.03
CA SER A 229 22.61 17.61 -4.36
C SER A 229 22.97 19.08 -4.15
N GLY A 230 24.25 19.43 -4.22
CA GLY A 230 24.76 20.76 -3.86
C GLY A 230 24.56 21.11 -2.38
N ARG A 231 24.24 20.13 -1.53
CA ARG A 231 23.99 20.32 -0.10
C ARG A 231 24.98 19.49 0.70
N LYS A 232 25.60 20.11 1.71
CA LYS A 232 26.44 19.40 2.67
C LYS A 232 25.58 18.61 3.64
N LEU A 233 25.91 17.33 3.82
CA LEU A 233 25.27 16.47 4.80
C LEU A 233 25.84 16.76 6.18
N LYS A 234 24.96 17.04 7.15
CA LYS A 234 25.35 16.99 8.56
C LYS A 234 25.18 15.57 9.06
N SER A 235 26.26 14.98 9.55
CA SER A 235 26.24 13.66 10.16
C SER A 235 25.49 13.75 11.49
N ASP A 236 24.36 13.06 11.60
CA ASP A 236 23.58 12.94 12.82
C ASP A 236 23.54 11.48 13.27
N ASP A 237 23.62 11.25 14.58
CA ASP A 237 23.76 9.92 15.22
C ASP A 237 22.45 9.09 15.14
N GLY A 238 21.43 9.65 14.49
CA GLY A 238 20.10 9.08 14.24
C GLY A 238 19.69 9.00 12.77
N GLY A 239 20.60 9.18 11.81
CA GLY A 239 20.27 9.16 10.38
C GLY A 239 20.02 7.78 9.77
N VAL A 240 19.58 7.79 8.52
CA VAL A 240 19.33 6.60 7.70
C VAL A 240 20.62 6.13 7.06
N LEU A 241 21.01 4.88 7.30
CA LEU A 241 22.16 4.28 6.65
C LEU A 241 21.92 4.12 5.15
N VAL A 242 22.78 4.69 4.32
CA VAL A 242 22.86 4.53 2.87
C VAL A 242 24.19 3.88 2.54
N THR A 243 24.14 2.67 2.01
CA THR A 243 25.34 1.87 1.72
C THR A 243 25.79 1.98 0.27
N LYS A 244 24.87 2.29 -0.65
CA LYS A 244 25.21 2.42 -2.07
C LYS A 244 24.40 3.52 -2.73
N ILE A 245 25.08 4.31 -3.56
CA ILE A 245 24.47 5.35 -4.38
C ILE A 245 24.69 5.03 -5.85
N VAL A 246 23.64 5.13 -6.65
CA VAL A 246 23.72 5.07 -8.11
C VAL A 246 23.03 6.30 -8.71
N THR A 247 23.54 6.75 -9.85
CA THR A 247 23.04 7.96 -10.52
C THR A 247 22.29 7.61 -11.80
N VAL A 248 21.20 8.34 -12.04
CA VAL A 248 20.40 8.27 -13.27
C VAL A 248 20.42 9.64 -13.93
N SER A 249 20.72 9.69 -15.24
CA SER A 249 20.71 10.91 -16.03
C SER A 249 20.53 10.61 -17.52
N GLN A 250 19.69 11.40 -18.20
CA GLN A 250 19.45 11.27 -19.64
C GLN A 250 20.61 11.79 -20.51
N ASP A 251 21.51 12.60 -19.94
CA ASP A 251 22.67 13.17 -20.64
C ASP A 251 23.82 12.17 -20.87
N GLY A 252 23.66 10.92 -20.43
CA GLY A 252 24.64 9.85 -20.59
C GLY A 252 25.86 9.96 -19.68
N LYS A 253 25.94 10.97 -18.78
CA LYS A 253 27.07 11.15 -17.86
C LYS A 253 26.93 10.38 -16.55
N ALA A 254 25.75 9.85 -16.28
CA ALA A 254 25.47 9.03 -15.10
C ALA A 254 25.66 7.55 -15.39
N LYS A 255 25.61 6.73 -14.32
CA LYS A 255 25.77 5.28 -14.43
C LYS A 255 24.62 4.62 -15.21
N PHE A 256 23.41 5.14 -15.09
CA PHE A 256 22.23 4.66 -15.77
C PHE A 256 21.54 5.79 -16.54
N SER A 257 20.97 5.47 -17.69
CA SER A 257 20.14 6.40 -18.48
C SER A 257 18.67 6.34 -18.09
N THR A 258 18.20 5.20 -17.56
CA THR A 258 16.81 4.97 -17.16
C THR A 258 16.69 4.66 -15.68
N ILE A 259 15.52 4.97 -15.10
CA ILE A 259 15.23 4.67 -13.69
C ILE A 259 15.02 3.17 -13.48
N ASN A 260 14.39 2.48 -14.44
CA ASN A 260 14.17 1.04 -14.38
C ASN A 260 15.48 0.23 -14.36
N ASP A 261 16.51 0.66 -15.09
CA ASP A 261 17.84 0.01 -15.05
C ASP A 261 18.50 0.16 -13.68
N ALA A 262 18.36 1.35 -13.07
CA ALA A 262 18.89 1.59 -11.73
C ALA A 262 18.18 0.75 -10.65
N ILE A 263 16.86 0.57 -10.76
CA ILE A 263 16.09 -0.33 -9.89
C ILE A 263 16.52 -1.78 -10.09
N THR A 264 16.76 -2.18 -11.34
CA THR A 264 17.19 -3.55 -11.67
C THR A 264 18.56 -3.86 -11.05
N ALA A 265 19.46 -2.88 -11.03
CA ALA A 265 20.79 -2.98 -10.43
C ALA A 265 20.80 -3.06 -8.90
N ALA A 266 19.70 -2.72 -8.23
CA ALA A 266 19.60 -2.83 -6.78
C ALA A 266 19.62 -4.29 -6.32
N PRO A 267 20.20 -4.61 -5.16
CA PRO A 267 20.17 -5.96 -4.61
C PRO A 267 18.74 -6.43 -4.29
N ASN A 268 18.52 -7.74 -4.34
CA ASN A 268 17.23 -8.36 -4.00
C ASN A 268 17.22 -8.80 -2.54
N ASN A 269 16.06 -8.71 -1.89
CA ASN A 269 15.78 -9.21 -0.54
C ASN A 269 16.70 -8.65 0.56
N THR A 270 17.10 -7.38 0.45
CA THR A 270 17.85 -6.67 1.48
C THR A 270 17.04 -6.43 2.75
N ASP A 271 17.77 -6.33 3.86
CA ASP A 271 17.27 -5.93 5.17
C ASP A 271 17.63 -4.47 5.49
N VAL A 272 16.96 -3.89 6.48
CA VAL A 272 17.28 -2.55 7.02
C VAL A 272 18.74 -2.49 7.51
N THR A 273 19.31 -3.60 7.99
CA THR A 273 20.72 -3.66 8.42
C THR A 273 21.71 -3.48 7.27
N ASP A 274 21.32 -3.82 6.03
CA ASP A 274 22.16 -3.66 4.84
C ASP A 274 22.21 -2.21 4.35
N GLY A 275 21.37 -1.34 4.94
CA GLY A 275 21.21 0.05 4.56
C GLY A 275 20.49 0.24 3.22
N TYR A 276 20.15 1.50 2.94
CA TYR A 276 19.42 1.88 1.74
C TYR A 276 20.31 1.89 0.51
N PHE A 277 19.75 1.35 -0.58
CA PHE A 277 20.26 1.56 -1.93
C PHE A 277 19.60 2.82 -2.50
N LEU A 278 20.40 3.88 -2.61
CA LEU A 278 19.95 5.20 -3.06
C LEU A 278 20.11 5.34 -4.59
N ILE A 279 19.00 5.58 -5.27
CA ILE A 279 18.96 5.99 -6.67
C ILE A 279 18.81 7.51 -6.70
N TYR A 280 19.86 8.21 -7.13
CA TYR A 280 19.85 9.64 -7.33
C TYR A 280 19.48 9.96 -8.78
N ILE A 281 18.35 10.63 -8.99
CA ILE A 281 17.79 10.92 -10.30
C ILE A 281 18.02 12.40 -10.61
N LYS A 282 18.92 12.69 -11.55
CA LYS A 282 19.23 14.07 -11.93
C LYS A 282 18.04 14.74 -12.61
N GLU A 283 18.05 16.06 -12.68
CA GLU A 283 17.06 16.86 -13.38
C GLU A 283 16.87 16.37 -14.82
N GLY A 284 15.61 16.36 -15.27
CA GLY A 284 15.23 15.73 -16.52
C GLY A 284 13.77 15.30 -16.52
N VAL A 285 13.27 15.00 -17.71
CA VAL A 285 11.91 14.50 -17.93
C VAL A 285 11.99 13.04 -18.34
N TYR A 286 11.70 12.15 -17.39
CA TYR A 286 11.77 10.71 -17.54
C TYR A 286 10.39 10.19 -17.91
N GLN A 287 10.18 9.88 -19.19
CA GLN A 287 8.95 9.24 -19.66
C GLN A 287 9.07 7.72 -19.51
N GLU A 288 8.84 7.24 -18.29
CA GLU A 288 9.00 5.84 -17.90
C GLU A 288 7.87 5.38 -16.97
N TYR A 289 7.45 4.13 -17.13
CA TYR A 289 6.59 3.44 -16.16
C TYR A 289 7.45 2.68 -15.19
N ILE A 290 7.51 3.18 -13.96
CA ILE A 290 8.33 2.59 -12.91
C ILE A 290 7.52 1.54 -12.18
N SER A 291 8.04 0.32 -12.10
CA SER A 291 7.48 -0.76 -11.27
C SER A 291 8.56 -1.35 -10.38
N ILE A 292 8.36 -1.26 -9.07
CA ILE A 292 9.29 -1.85 -8.08
C ILE A 292 8.78 -3.24 -7.71
N ALA A 293 9.53 -4.25 -8.10
CA ALA A 293 9.24 -5.62 -7.72
C ALA A 293 9.33 -5.81 -6.19
N LYS A 294 8.45 -6.64 -5.62
CA LYS A 294 8.33 -6.84 -4.15
C LYS A 294 9.61 -7.33 -3.45
N ASN A 295 10.54 -7.93 -4.21
CA ASN A 295 11.84 -8.37 -3.72
C ASN A 295 12.88 -7.22 -3.67
N LYS A 296 12.65 -6.09 -4.33
CA LYS A 296 13.50 -4.90 -4.27
C LYS A 296 13.15 -4.07 -3.03
N LYS A 297 13.69 -4.50 -1.89
CA LYS A 297 13.45 -3.84 -0.58
C LYS A 297 14.48 -2.75 -0.31
N ILE A 298 14.17 -1.85 0.63
CA ILE A 298 15.08 -0.83 1.15
C ILE A 298 15.70 0.05 0.04
N LEU A 299 14.86 0.42 -0.93
CA LEU A 299 15.18 1.38 -1.98
C LEU A 299 14.89 2.80 -1.50
N MET A 300 15.79 3.73 -1.81
CA MET A 300 15.56 5.16 -1.66
C MET A 300 15.72 5.82 -3.03
N MET A 301 14.80 6.70 -3.40
CA MET A 301 14.92 7.51 -4.63
C MET A 301 14.91 8.99 -4.25
N ILE A 302 15.88 9.74 -4.75
CA ILE A 302 16.00 11.19 -4.53
C ILE A 302 16.19 11.87 -5.88
N GLY A 303 15.37 12.89 -6.17
CA GLY A 303 15.54 13.76 -7.33
C GLY A 303 16.16 15.11 -6.98
N ASP A 304 16.59 15.87 -7.99
CA ASP A 304 17.14 17.23 -7.85
C ASP A 304 16.14 18.27 -7.32
N GLY A 305 14.86 17.91 -7.28
CA GLY A 305 13.81 18.65 -6.59
C GLY A 305 12.51 18.75 -7.37
N ILE A 306 11.52 19.37 -6.73
CA ILE A 306 10.21 19.63 -7.32
C ILE A 306 10.36 20.48 -8.59
N GLY A 307 9.74 20.02 -9.68
CA GLY A 307 9.79 20.70 -10.98
C GLY A 307 11.11 20.53 -11.76
N LYS A 308 12.11 19.84 -11.22
CA LYS A 308 13.38 19.54 -11.91
C LYS A 308 13.47 18.11 -12.39
N THR A 309 13.22 17.17 -11.48
CA THR A 309 13.13 15.75 -11.82
C THR A 309 11.65 15.43 -12.00
N ILE A 310 11.24 15.19 -13.24
CA ILE A 310 9.85 14.91 -13.61
C ILE A 310 9.78 13.49 -14.15
N ILE A 311 9.00 12.64 -13.50
CA ILE A 311 8.68 11.30 -14.00
C ILE A 311 7.27 11.38 -14.57
N THR A 312 7.10 10.98 -15.83
CA THR A 312 5.85 11.16 -16.57
C THR A 312 5.46 9.91 -17.35
N GLY A 313 4.19 9.84 -17.72
CA GLY A 313 3.59 8.78 -18.53
C GLY A 313 2.33 9.27 -19.24
N ASP A 314 1.99 8.63 -20.35
CA ASP A 314 0.86 8.84 -21.26
C ASP A 314 -0.23 7.74 -21.22
N ARG A 315 -0.08 6.70 -20.38
CA ARG A 315 -1.02 5.58 -20.26
C ARG A 315 -2.32 6.07 -19.65
N ASN A 316 -3.42 5.68 -20.27
CA ASN A 316 -4.75 6.03 -19.80
C ASN A 316 -5.76 4.93 -20.12
N PHE A 317 -6.93 5.01 -19.47
CA PHE A 317 -7.99 4.02 -19.60
C PHE A 317 -8.57 3.94 -21.02
N VAL A 318 -8.70 5.08 -21.71
CA VAL A 318 -9.27 5.15 -23.06
C VAL A 318 -8.40 4.38 -24.06
N ASP A 319 -7.08 4.41 -23.89
CA ASP A 319 -6.11 3.64 -24.69
C ASP A 319 -5.99 2.17 -24.26
N GLY A 320 -6.89 1.70 -23.40
CA GLY A 320 -7.01 0.30 -22.99
C GLY A 320 -6.11 -0.10 -21.82
N TRP A 321 -5.49 0.84 -21.12
CA TRP A 321 -4.78 0.55 -19.87
C TRP A 321 -5.74 0.48 -18.68
N THR A 322 -5.33 -0.17 -17.60
CA THR A 322 -6.10 -0.17 -16.36
C THR A 322 -5.74 1.04 -15.51
N THR A 323 -6.66 1.46 -14.64
CA THR A 323 -6.39 2.54 -13.66
C THR A 323 -5.16 2.24 -12.80
N PHE A 324 -4.91 0.96 -12.50
CA PHE A 324 -3.74 0.53 -11.74
C PHE A 324 -2.43 0.73 -12.51
N ASN A 325 -2.42 0.55 -13.84
CA ASN A 325 -1.22 0.68 -14.68
C ASN A 325 -1.11 2.00 -15.46
N SER A 326 -2.04 2.94 -15.26
CA SER A 326 -2.01 4.23 -15.95
C SER A 326 -1.04 5.22 -15.31
N ALA A 327 -0.87 5.15 -13.98
CA ALA A 327 0.06 6.01 -13.27
C ALA A 327 1.49 5.45 -13.32
N THR A 328 2.46 6.36 -13.22
CA THR A 328 3.85 6.03 -12.87
C THR A 328 4.05 6.41 -11.40
N PHE A 329 4.68 5.52 -10.63
CA PHE A 329 4.81 5.53 -9.17
C PHE A 329 3.53 5.75 -8.34
#